data_AF-C8PIW6-F1
#
_entry.id   AF-C8PIW6-F1
#
_cell.length_a   1.000
_cell.length_b   1.000
_cell.length_c   1.000
_cell.angle_alpha   90.00
_cell.angle_beta   90.00
_cell.angle_gamma   90.00
#
_symmetry.space_group_name_H-M   'P 1'
#
loop_
_entity.id
_entity.type
_entity.pdbx_description
1 polymer ?
#
loop_
_entity_poly.entity_id
_entity_poly.type
_entity_poly.pdbx_seq_one_letter_code
_entity_poly.pdbx_strand_id
1 'polypeptide(L)'
;MLIFTLCFCGFAVLCNLICRAMKRGDASLLARLKASKLARVFARAFVPFGEAPLIKIRLLQVAGIFAFVALFLSVILFLNAPENNDISGAQILSGELVSYERHRHYKSDYCDIEIRTSEGELERLRSGICRDEMQFRRGERISIWYKRDLMHPGEIRIYQLKFEKDKGYLIEFNEGRRDTYLKTAAGSLFVLALCLALIYALNTDEAREAYERKKQKGENTARSMETKYFKKR
;
A
#
# COMPACT_ATOMS: atom_id res chain seq x y z
N MET A 1 2.17 4.32 -10.56
CA MET A 1 3.54 3.76 -10.64
C MET A 1 4.37 4.08 -9.39
N LEU A 2 4.50 5.34 -8.98
CA LEU A 2 5.31 5.73 -7.80
C LEU A 2 4.94 5.01 -6.50
N ILE A 3 3.65 4.82 -6.20
CA ILE A 3 3.17 4.09 -5.01
C ILE A 3 3.54 2.60 -5.08
N PHE A 4 3.45 1.98 -6.27
CA PHE A 4 3.83 0.57 -6.47
C PHE A 4 5.34 0.38 -6.26
N THR A 5 6.15 1.30 -6.77
CA THR A 5 7.61 1.30 -6.56
C THR A 5 7.96 1.58 -5.10
N LEU A 6 7.24 2.49 -4.41
CA LEU A 6 7.45 2.80 -3.00
C LEU A 6 7.03 1.64 -2.06
N CYS A 7 5.93 0.94 -2.36
CA CYS A 7 5.53 -0.25 -1.63
C CYS A 7 6.50 -1.42 -1.88
N PHE A 8 6.99 -1.58 -3.12
CA PHE A 8 7.99 -2.59 -3.45
C PHE A 8 9.35 -2.30 -2.79
N CYS A 9 9.81 -1.05 -2.83
CA CYS A 9 11.01 -0.60 -2.13
C CYS A 9 10.83 -0.67 -0.61
N GLY A 10 9.66 -0.31 -0.08
CA GLY A 10 9.33 -0.38 1.34
C GLY A 10 9.30 -1.82 1.86
N PHE A 11 8.73 -2.75 1.10
CA PHE A 11 8.76 -4.19 1.41
C PHE A 11 10.17 -4.77 1.26
N ALA A 12 10.90 -4.41 0.20
CA ALA A 12 12.28 -4.83 0.04
C ALA A 12 13.15 -4.31 1.19
N VAL A 13 12.97 -3.07 1.63
CA VAL A 13 13.64 -2.46 2.78
C VAL A 13 13.20 -3.10 4.09
N LEU A 14 11.92 -3.41 4.27
CA LEU A 14 11.41 -4.11 5.47
C LEU A 14 11.97 -5.53 5.55
N CYS A 15 11.97 -6.29 4.45
CA CYS A 15 12.60 -7.61 4.38
C CYS A 15 14.12 -7.52 4.60
N ASN A 16 14.79 -6.50 4.06
CA ASN A 16 16.23 -6.29 4.26
C ASN A 16 16.54 -5.83 5.70
N LEU A 17 15.66 -5.06 6.33
CA LEU A 17 15.74 -4.63 7.73
C LEU A 17 15.50 -5.81 8.68
N ILE A 18 14.51 -6.66 8.39
CA ILE A 18 14.29 -7.92 9.14
C ILE A 18 15.50 -8.83 8.96
N CYS A 19 16.03 -9.00 7.75
CA CYS A 19 17.27 -9.76 7.50
C CYS A 19 18.52 -9.14 8.17
N ARG A 20 18.63 -7.81 8.21
CA ARG A 20 19.72 -7.09 8.90
C ARG A 20 19.57 -7.14 10.41
N ALA A 21 18.37 -7.08 10.94
CA ALA A 21 18.06 -7.24 12.36
C ALA A 21 18.38 -8.69 12.79
N MET A 22 18.08 -9.68 11.96
CA MET A 22 18.54 -11.06 12.14
C MET A 22 20.08 -11.21 12.03
N LYS A 23 20.79 -10.33 11.29
CA LYS A 23 22.26 -10.34 11.19
C LYS A 23 22.99 -9.55 12.27
N ARG A 24 22.38 -8.51 12.88
CA ARG A 24 23.03 -7.60 13.84
C ARG A 24 23.00 -8.03 15.31
N GLY A 25 22.45 -9.20 15.60
CA GLY A 25 22.86 -9.98 16.78
C GLY A 25 22.58 -9.34 18.14
N ASP A 26 21.39 -9.63 18.69
CA ASP A 26 21.36 -10.15 20.05
C ASP A 26 21.53 -11.66 19.93
N ALA A 27 22.72 -12.19 20.23
CA ALA A 27 23.00 -13.62 20.14
C ALA A 27 22.05 -14.46 21.02
N SER A 28 21.53 -13.87 22.12
CA SER A 28 20.54 -14.47 23.03
C SER A 28 19.12 -14.49 22.44
N LEU A 29 18.70 -13.43 21.74
CA LEU A 29 17.41 -13.36 21.04
C LEU A 29 17.40 -14.26 19.80
N LEU A 30 18.52 -14.29 19.07
CA LEU A 30 18.72 -15.16 17.92
C LEU A 30 18.79 -16.65 18.31
N ALA A 31 19.38 -16.98 19.46
CA ALA A 31 19.38 -18.32 20.02
C ALA A 31 17.98 -18.75 20.49
N ARG A 32 17.22 -17.84 21.15
CA ARG A 32 15.82 -18.08 21.54
C ARG A 32 14.88 -18.21 20.34
N LEU A 33 15.09 -17.41 19.29
CA LEU A 33 14.38 -17.52 18.02
C LEU A 33 14.77 -18.81 17.28
N LYS A 34 16.06 -19.14 17.13
CA LYS A 34 16.52 -20.41 16.56
C LYS A 34 15.98 -21.64 17.31
N ALA A 35 15.83 -21.55 18.63
CA ALA A 35 15.23 -22.60 19.47
C ALA A 35 13.70 -22.70 19.25
N SER A 36 13.03 -21.59 18.99
CA SER A 36 11.59 -21.54 18.69
C SER A 36 11.27 -22.27 17.38
N LYS A 37 10.34 -23.24 17.46
CA LYS A 37 9.79 -23.92 16.26
C LYS A 37 9.25 -22.91 15.25
N LEU A 38 8.68 -21.80 15.73
CA LEU A 38 8.12 -20.75 14.89
C LEU A 38 9.19 -20.05 14.05
N ALA A 39 10.33 -19.67 14.62
CA ALA A 39 11.35 -18.95 13.85
C ALA A 39 12.05 -19.87 12.82
N ARG A 40 12.15 -21.18 13.10
CA ARG A 40 12.58 -22.17 12.10
C ARG A 40 11.59 -22.29 10.95
N VAL A 41 10.28 -22.24 11.23
CA VAL A 41 9.23 -22.21 10.20
C VAL A 41 9.34 -20.92 9.37
N PHE A 42 9.50 -19.76 10.01
CA PHE A 42 9.67 -18.49 9.32
C PHE A 42 10.96 -18.43 8.49
N ALA A 43 12.10 -18.90 9.00
CA ALA A 43 13.37 -18.94 8.26
C ALA A 43 13.36 -19.91 7.07
N ARG A 44 12.44 -20.89 7.08
CA ARG A 44 12.21 -21.81 5.98
C ARG A 44 11.17 -21.29 4.99
N ALA A 45 10.20 -20.49 5.42
CA ALA A 45 9.22 -19.85 4.55
C ALA A 45 9.77 -18.57 3.87
N PHE A 46 10.68 -17.83 4.53
CA PHE A 46 11.31 -16.64 3.98
C PHE A 46 12.60 -16.99 3.25
N VAL A 47 12.47 -17.16 1.93
CA VAL A 47 13.61 -17.37 1.03
C VAL A 47 13.86 -16.08 0.25
N PRO A 48 15.11 -15.61 0.10
CA PRO A 48 15.38 -14.48 -0.79
C PRO A 48 15.10 -14.85 -2.25
N PHE A 49 14.54 -13.94 -3.05
CA PHE A 49 14.18 -14.19 -4.46
C PHE A 49 15.35 -14.78 -5.27
N GLY A 50 16.55 -14.24 -5.10
CA GLY A 50 17.76 -14.69 -5.80
C GLY A 50 18.27 -16.07 -5.35
N GLU A 51 17.92 -16.48 -4.13
CA GLU A 51 18.40 -17.70 -3.45
C GLU A 51 17.32 -18.79 -3.41
N ALA A 52 16.20 -18.59 -4.09
CA ALA A 52 15.13 -19.58 -4.15
C ALA A 52 15.60 -20.86 -4.87
N PRO A 53 15.54 -22.04 -4.20
CA PRO A 53 16.06 -23.29 -4.76
C PRO A 53 15.22 -23.83 -5.92
N LEU A 54 13.94 -23.43 -5.99
CA LEU A 54 12.99 -23.86 -7.02
C LEU A 54 12.32 -22.65 -7.68
N ILE A 55 12.09 -22.73 -8.99
CA ILE A 55 11.33 -21.72 -9.76
C ILE A 55 9.90 -21.57 -9.21
N LYS A 56 9.29 -22.68 -8.75
CA LYS A 56 7.95 -22.66 -8.12
C LYS A 56 7.91 -21.76 -6.88
N ILE A 57 8.99 -21.71 -6.08
CA ILE A 57 9.11 -20.81 -4.92
C ILE A 57 9.11 -19.35 -5.39
N ARG A 58 9.84 -19.03 -6.46
CA ARG A 58 9.84 -17.66 -7.03
C ARG A 58 8.47 -17.23 -7.51
N LEU A 59 7.73 -18.11 -8.18
CA LEU A 59 6.35 -17.83 -8.62
C LEU A 59 5.42 -17.58 -7.43
N LEU A 60 5.54 -18.38 -6.36
CA LEU A 60 4.77 -18.18 -5.13
C LEU A 60 5.13 -16.87 -4.43
N GLN A 61 6.40 -16.46 -4.45
CA GLN A 61 6.82 -15.17 -3.93
C GLN A 61 6.24 -14.01 -4.74
N VAL A 62 6.19 -14.11 -6.07
CA VAL A 62 5.53 -13.10 -6.93
C VAL A 62 4.03 -13.00 -6.58
N ALA A 63 3.33 -14.14 -6.49
CA ALA A 63 1.93 -14.17 -6.08
C ALA A 63 1.72 -13.56 -4.68
N GLY A 64 2.60 -13.88 -3.73
CA GLY A 64 2.61 -13.28 -2.39
C GLY A 64 2.80 -11.77 -2.42
N ILE A 65 3.68 -11.23 -3.28
CA ILE A 65 3.83 -9.77 -3.44
C ILE A 65 2.54 -9.13 -3.93
N PHE A 66 1.90 -9.69 -4.97
CA PHE A 66 0.63 -9.15 -5.46
C PHE A 66 -0.45 -9.17 -4.39
N ALA A 67 -0.56 -10.27 -3.64
CA ALA A 67 -1.49 -10.38 -2.52
C ALA A 67 -1.18 -9.36 -1.42
N PHE A 68 0.10 -9.13 -1.10
CA PHE A 68 0.50 -8.11 -0.12
C PHE A 68 0.13 -6.69 -0.57
N VAL A 69 0.37 -6.35 -1.84
CA VAL A 69 0.00 -5.05 -2.39
C VAL A 69 -1.51 -4.86 -2.38
N ALA A 70 -2.27 -5.90 -2.78
CA ALA A 70 -3.73 -5.87 -2.75
C ALA A 70 -4.27 -5.71 -1.32
N LEU A 71 -3.68 -6.41 -0.34
CA LEU A 71 -4.00 -6.26 1.08
C LEU A 71 -3.77 -4.83 1.54
N PHE A 72 -2.57 -4.29 1.30
CA PHE A 72 -2.20 -2.96 1.75
C PHE A 72 -3.08 -1.88 1.12
N LEU A 73 -3.34 -1.97 -0.18
CA LEU A 73 -4.24 -1.07 -0.88
C LEU A 73 -5.66 -1.15 -0.32
N SER A 74 -6.17 -2.36 -0.08
CA SER A 74 -7.50 -2.57 0.49
C SER A 74 -7.63 -2.00 1.90
N VAL A 75 -6.60 -2.14 2.73
CA VAL A 75 -6.55 -1.55 4.07
C VAL A 75 -6.51 -0.03 4.01
N ILE A 76 -5.68 0.57 3.14
CA ILE A 76 -5.68 2.03 2.96
C ILE A 76 -7.05 2.51 2.48
N LEU A 77 -7.63 1.85 1.48
CA LEU A 77 -8.94 2.22 0.95
C LEU A 77 -10.05 2.06 2.00
N PHE A 78 -9.96 1.03 2.85
CA PHE A 78 -10.87 0.85 3.97
C PHE A 78 -10.72 1.94 5.03
N LEU A 79 -9.50 2.27 5.45
CA LEU A 79 -9.24 3.33 6.43
C LEU A 79 -9.59 4.72 5.90
N ASN A 80 -9.45 4.92 4.59
CA ASN A 80 -9.81 6.16 3.91
C ASN A 80 -11.30 6.18 3.50
N ALA A 81 -12.01 5.06 3.66
CA ALA A 81 -13.46 5.02 3.47
C ALA A 81 -14.14 5.54 4.75
N PRO A 82 -15.01 6.56 4.65
CA PRO A 82 -15.87 6.94 5.77
C PRO A 82 -16.68 5.75 6.28
N GLU A 83 -16.74 5.64 7.59
CA GLU A 83 -17.64 4.74 8.30
C GLU A 83 -18.96 5.49 8.50
N ASN A 84 -20.05 5.05 7.86
CA ASN A 84 -21.42 5.50 8.13
C ASN A 84 -21.62 7.02 8.29
N ASN A 85 -20.99 7.82 7.42
CA ASN A 85 -21.03 9.29 7.49
C ASN A 85 -20.53 9.88 8.81
N ASP A 86 -19.74 9.11 9.55
CA ASP A 86 -19.12 9.55 10.78
C ASP A 86 -18.12 10.66 10.47
N ILE A 87 -18.48 11.85 10.91
CA ILE A 87 -17.68 13.06 10.84
C ILE A 87 -16.68 13.16 12.01
N SER A 88 -16.54 12.11 12.83
CA SER A 88 -15.58 12.07 13.92
C SER A 88 -14.16 12.38 13.42
N GLY A 89 -13.57 13.45 13.96
CA GLY A 89 -12.25 13.94 13.54
C GLY A 89 -12.19 14.58 12.14
N ALA A 90 -13.33 14.86 11.50
CA ALA A 90 -13.38 15.70 10.30
C ALA A 90 -13.18 17.17 10.67
N GLN A 91 -12.47 17.89 9.81
CA GLN A 91 -12.39 19.35 9.86
C GLN A 91 -13.67 19.93 9.25
N ILE A 92 -14.11 21.07 9.76
CA ILE A 92 -15.30 21.77 9.27
C ILE A 92 -14.85 23.12 8.75
N LEU A 93 -15.14 23.41 7.48
CA LEU A 93 -15.00 24.74 6.91
C LEU A 93 -16.39 25.24 6.52
N SER A 94 -16.74 26.45 6.97
CA SER A 94 -18.02 27.08 6.64
C SER A 94 -17.82 28.51 6.17
N GLY A 95 -18.57 28.89 5.14
CA GLY A 95 -18.44 30.20 4.53
C GLY A 95 -19.21 30.32 3.22
N GLU A 96 -19.07 31.45 2.56
CA GLU A 96 -19.67 31.70 1.25
C GLU A 96 -18.84 31.02 0.16
N LEU A 97 -19.48 30.20 -0.68
CA LEU A 97 -18.83 29.57 -1.83
C LEU A 97 -18.53 30.63 -2.89
N VAL A 98 -17.25 30.98 -3.04
CA VAL A 98 -16.80 32.00 -4.00
C VAL A 98 -16.63 31.40 -5.38
N SER A 99 -15.91 30.28 -5.46
CA SER A 99 -15.64 29.61 -6.72
C SER A 99 -15.57 28.10 -6.53
N TYR A 100 -15.86 27.40 -7.63
CA TYR A 100 -15.73 25.96 -7.74
C TYR A 100 -15.28 25.67 -9.17
N GLU A 101 -14.06 25.14 -9.32
CA GLU A 101 -13.44 24.87 -10.61
C GLU A 101 -13.06 23.40 -10.70
N ARG A 102 -13.56 22.70 -11.72
CA ARG A 102 -13.22 21.31 -11.99
C ARG A 102 -12.13 21.23 -13.04
N HIS A 103 -11.02 20.59 -12.70
CA HIS A 103 -9.87 20.37 -13.57
C HIS A 103 -9.81 18.90 -14.00
N ARG A 104 -10.16 18.63 -15.26
CA ARG A 104 -9.99 17.31 -15.87
C ARG A 104 -8.66 17.26 -16.62
N HIS A 105 -7.69 16.56 -16.05
CA HIS A 105 -6.48 16.15 -16.76
C HIS A 105 -6.52 14.64 -17.05
N TYR A 106 -5.82 14.21 -18.10
CA TYR A 106 -5.79 12.82 -18.60
C TYR A 106 -5.48 11.75 -17.52
N LYS A 107 -4.96 12.14 -16.35
CA LYS A 107 -4.63 11.24 -15.22
C LYS A 107 -5.11 11.71 -13.84
N SER A 108 -5.72 12.88 -13.73
CA SER A 108 -6.21 13.42 -12.45
C SER A 108 -7.42 14.32 -12.71
N ASP A 109 -8.53 14.00 -12.08
CA ASP A 109 -9.71 14.85 -12.02
C ASP A 109 -9.80 15.38 -10.58
N TYR A 110 -9.67 16.69 -10.41
CA TYR A 110 -9.77 17.33 -9.11
C TYR A 110 -10.58 18.63 -9.23
N CYS A 111 -11.12 19.10 -8.12
CA CYS A 111 -11.76 20.40 -8.05
C CYS A 111 -11.09 21.28 -7.01
N ASP A 112 -10.90 22.55 -7.38
CA ASP A 112 -10.53 23.59 -6.45
C ASP A 112 -11.82 24.30 -5.97
N ILE A 113 -11.93 24.47 -4.66
CA ILE A 113 -13.08 25.03 -3.96
C ILE A 113 -12.59 26.25 -3.19
N GLU A 114 -13.13 27.42 -3.48
CA GLU A 114 -12.79 28.65 -2.76
C GLU A 114 -13.96 29.09 -1.90
N ILE A 115 -13.72 29.24 -0.61
CA ILE A 115 -14.70 29.63 0.39
C ILE A 115 -14.21 30.89 1.08
N ARG A 116 -15.10 31.87 1.20
CA ARG A 116 -14.87 33.05 2.05
C ARG A 116 -15.45 32.77 3.43
N THR A 117 -14.59 32.70 4.44
CA THR A 117 -14.98 32.43 5.84
C THR A 117 -15.79 33.60 6.41
N SER A 118 -16.41 33.39 7.58
CA SER A 118 -17.11 34.46 8.31
C SER A 118 -16.20 35.62 8.74
N GLU A 119 -14.89 35.39 8.81
CA GLU A 119 -13.88 36.41 9.14
C GLU A 119 -13.44 37.21 7.89
N GLY A 120 -13.98 36.87 6.71
CA GLY A 120 -13.64 37.50 5.43
C GLY A 120 -12.40 36.93 4.76
N GLU A 121 -11.76 35.93 5.36
CA GLU A 121 -10.58 35.25 4.80
C GLU A 121 -10.98 34.32 3.65
N LEU A 122 -10.12 34.23 2.63
CA LEU A 122 -10.30 33.32 1.50
C LEU A 122 -9.51 32.03 1.75
N GLU A 123 -10.23 30.91 1.87
CA GLU A 123 -9.64 29.59 1.93
C GLU A 123 -9.84 28.83 0.62
N ARG A 124 -8.80 28.14 0.17
CA ARG A 124 -8.83 27.30 -1.02
C ARG A 124 -8.56 25.85 -0.63
N LEU A 125 -9.51 24.98 -0.97
CA LEU A 125 -9.43 23.54 -0.76
C LEU A 125 -9.34 22.83 -2.12
N ARG A 126 -8.54 21.78 -2.21
CA ARG A 126 -8.51 20.90 -3.38
C ARG A 126 -9.10 19.56 -3.03
N SER A 127 -10.10 19.08 -3.77
CA SER A 127 -10.65 17.74 -3.60
C SER A 127 -10.44 16.87 -4.83
N GLY A 128 -10.05 15.61 -4.62
CA GLY A 128 -10.01 14.60 -5.67
C GLY A 128 -11.39 14.03 -6.04
N ILE A 129 -12.46 14.50 -5.40
CA ILE A 129 -13.84 14.11 -5.71
C ILE A 129 -14.64 15.37 -6.04
N CYS A 130 -15.03 15.49 -7.30
CA CYS A 130 -15.80 16.63 -7.80
C CYS A 130 -17.31 16.41 -7.66
N ARG A 131 -18.05 17.47 -7.33
CA ARG A 131 -19.52 17.52 -7.28
C ARG A 131 -20.01 18.57 -8.25
N ASP A 132 -20.77 18.14 -9.26
CA ASP A 132 -21.23 19.04 -10.31
C ASP A 132 -22.28 20.03 -9.77
N GLU A 133 -22.99 19.68 -8.69
CA GLU A 133 -23.97 20.54 -8.01
C GLU A 133 -23.33 21.82 -7.43
N MET A 134 -22.05 21.78 -7.04
CA MET A 134 -21.35 22.95 -6.50
C MET A 134 -21.10 24.04 -7.56
N GLN A 135 -21.03 23.69 -8.84
CA GLN A 135 -20.81 24.66 -9.92
C GLN A 135 -21.89 25.73 -9.99
N PHE A 136 -23.12 25.39 -9.61
CA PHE A 136 -24.30 26.23 -9.77
C PHE A 136 -24.72 26.96 -8.50
N ARG A 137 -23.93 26.84 -7.42
CA ARG A 137 -24.30 27.31 -6.07
C ARG A 137 -23.37 28.43 -5.56
N ARG A 138 -22.72 29.16 -6.47
CA ARG A 138 -21.85 30.30 -6.12
C ARG A 138 -22.62 31.36 -5.33
N GLY A 139 -21.97 31.95 -4.34
CA GLY A 139 -22.56 32.90 -3.40
C GLY A 139 -23.43 32.26 -2.32
N GLU A 140 -23.60 30.93 -2.31
CA GLU A 140 -24.31 30.25 -1.24
C GLU A 140 -23.38 29.95 -0.07
N ARG A 141 -23.92 30.08 1.15
CA ARG A 141 -23.22 29.67 2.35
C ARG A 141 -23.26 28.15 2.46
N ILE A 142 -22.09 27.56 2.60
CA ILE A 142 -21.89 26.12 2.66
C ILE A 142 -21.10 25.72 3.89
N SER A 143 -21.29 24.48 4.33
CA SER A 143 -20.44 23.82 5.32
C SER A 143 -19.90 22.53 4.73
N ILE A 144 -18.58 22.37 4.77
CA ILE A 144 -17.85 21.20 4.28
C ILE A 144 -17.22 20.48 5.47
N TRP A 145 -17.57 19.21 5.65
CA TRP A 145 -16.86 18.30 6.54
C TRP A 145 -15.84 17.53 5.71
N TYR A 146 -14.55 17.64 6.03
CA TYR A 146 -13.50 17.02 5.24
C TYR A 146 -12.34 16.45 6.08
N LYS A 147 -11.57 15.55 5.46
CA LYS A 147 -10.27 15.07 5.96
C LYS A 147 -9.25 15.09 4.83
N ARG A 148 -7.96 15.04 5.16
CA ARG A 148 -6.90 14.85 4.16
C ARG A 148 -7.08 13.51 3.45
N ASP A 149 -6.95 13.50 2.12
CA ASP A 149 -7.01 12.26 1.34
C ASP A 149 -5.69 11.49 1.47
N LEU A 150 -5.74 10.28 2.03
CA LEU A 150 -4.57 9.40 2.17
C LEU A 150 -4.06 8.86 0.82
N MET A 151 -4.90 8.88 -0.22
CA MET A 151 -4.54 8.41 -1.57
C MET A 151 -3.94 9.54 -2.44
N HIS A 152 -4.30 10.79 -2.16
CA HIS A 152 -3.90 11.96 -2.96
C HIS A 152 -3.29 13.03 -2.05
N PRO A 153 -1.95 13.04 -1.89
CA PRO A 153 -1.26 13.99 -1.02
C PRO A 153 -1.56 15.44 -1.41
N GLY A 154 -2.00 16.23 -0.43
CA GLY A 154 -2.36 17.65 -0.64
C GLY A 154 -3.82 17.88 -1.04
N GLU A 155 -4.60 16.81 -1.22
CA GLU A 155 -6.04 16.90 -1.49
C GLU A 155 -6.85 16.54 -0.23
N ILE A 156 -8.12 16.96 -0.24
CA ILE A 156 -9.10 16.64 0.77
C ILE A 156 -10.18 15.72 0.21
N ARG A 157 -10.73 14.90 1.08
CA ARG A 157 -11.94 14.13 0.84
C ARG A 157 -13.09 14.79 1.59
N ILE A 158 -14.16 15.11 0.87
CA ILE A 158 -15.38 15.68 1.43
C ILE A 158 -16.27 14.54 1.93
N TYR A 159 -16.64 14.59 3.20
CA TYR A 159 -17.44 13.59 3.90
C TYR A 159 -18.93 13.97 3.89
N GLN A 160 -19.20 15.25 4.16
CA GLN A 160 -20.53 15.83 4.08
C GLN A 160 -20.41 17.23 3.50
N LEU A 161 -21.41 17.60 2.70
CA LEU A 161 -21.59 18.96 2.20
C LEU A 161 -23.01 19.40 2.56
N LYS A 162 -23.14 20.60 3.12
CA LYS A 162 -24.43 21.21 3.38
C LYS A 162 -24.49 22.57 2.71
N PHE A 163 -25.51 22.81 1.91
CA PHE A 163 -25.91 24.15 1.50
C PHE A 163 -26.87 24.69 2.56
N GLU A 164 -26.64 25.88 3.11
CA GLU A 164 -27.51 26.39 4.19
C GLU A 164 -28.97 26.59 3.75
N LYS A 165 -29.20 26.86 2.46
CA LYS A 165 -30.54 26.96 1.88
C LYS A 165 -31.25 25.61 1.78
N ASP A 166 -30.49 24.51 1.70
CA ASP A 166 -31.05 23.17 1.60
C ASP A 166 -31.16 22.58 3.02
N LYS A 167 -32.33 22.06 3.38
CA LYS A 167 -32.54 21.43 4.70
C LYS A 167 -31.83 20.08 4.85
N GLY A 168 -31.12 19.61 3.81
CA GLY A 168 -30.48 18.30 3.74
C GLY A 168 -28.97 18.40 3.55
N TYR A 169 -28.29 17.31 3.93
CA TYR A 169 -26.87 17.12 3.63
C TYR A 169 -26.76 16.37 2.30
N LEU A 170 -25.90 16.83 1.40
CA LEU A 170 -25.41 15.99 0.32
C LEU A 170 -24.40 15.03 0.93
N ILE A 171 -24.87 13.82 1.22
CA ILE A 171 -24.09 12.72 1.76
C ILE A 171 -23.84 11.76 0.61
N GLU A 172 -22.60 11.40 0.35
CA GLU A 172 -22.32 10.40 -0.67
C GLU A 172 -21.27 9.41 -0.19
N PHE A 173 -21.71 8.33 0.46
CA PHE A 173 -20.89 7.14 0.48
C PHE A 173 -21.71 5.88 0.25
N ASN A 174 -21.27 5.14 -0.76
CA ASN A 174 -21.80 3.86 -1.16
C ASN A 174 -21.24 2.80 -0.21
N GLU A 175 -21.99 2.45 0.83
CA GLU A 175 -21.64 1.45 1.86
C GLU A 175 -21.11 0.14 1.25
N GLY A 176 -21.55 -0.23 0.04
CA GLY A 176 -21.09 -1.41 -0.69
C GLY A 176 -19.58 -1.45 -1.01
N ARG A 177 -18.87 -0.32 -1.02
CA ARG A 177 -17.40 -0.33 -1.28
C ARG A 177 -16.59 -0.80 -0.08
N ARG A 178 -17.06 -0.58 1.16
CA ARG A 178 -16.30 -0.90 2.37
C ARG A 178 -16.25 -2.41 2.60
N ASP A 179 -17.38 -3.09 2.43
CA ASP A 179 -17.48 -4.55 2.45
C ASP A 179 -16.60 -5.19 1.37
N THR A 180 -16.53 -4.57 0.19
CA THR A 180 -15.63 -5.00 -0.89
C THR A 180 -14.15 -4.93 -0.48
N TYR A 181 -13.70 -3.85 0.17
CA TYR A 181 -12.33 -3.73 0.66
C TYR A 181 -12.01 -4.75 1.75
N LEU A 182 -12.96 -4.99 2.67
CA LEU A 182 -12.80 -5.99 3.73
C LEU A 182 -12.66 -7.41 3.16
N LYS A 183 -13.53 -7.78 2.21
CA LYS A 183 -13.45 -9.06 1.48
C LYS A 183 -12.15 -9.21 0.71
N THR A 184 -11.70 -8.14 0.04
CA THR A 184 -10.42 -8.13 -0.70
C THR A 184 -9.23 -8.29 0.24
N ALA A 185 -9.25 -7.62 1.40
CA ALA A 185 -8.23 -7.78 2.43
C ALA A 185 -8.20 -9.22 2.98
N ALA A 186 -9.35 -9.79 3.31
CA ALA A 186 -9.46 -11.17 3.80
C ALA A 186 -8.96 -12.18 2.75
N GLY A 187 -9.36 -12.05 1.49
CA GLY A 187 -8.88 -12.89 0.40
C GLY A 187 -7.37 -12.76 0.18
N SER A 188 -6.84 -11.54 0.27
CA SER A 188 -5.40 -11.28 0.15
C SER A 188 -4.60 -11.90 1.29
N LEU A 189 -5.10 -11.83 2.53
CA LEU A 189 -4.52 -12.51 3.70
C LEU A 189 -4.49 -14.03 3.52
N PHE A 190 -5.59 -14.60 3.02
CA PHE A 190 -5.66 -16.04 2.73
C PHE A 190 -4.62 -16.46 1.70
N VAL A 191 -4.50 -15.73 0.58
CA VAL A 191 -3.50 -16.02 -0.45
C VAL A 191 -2.07 -15.90 0.08
N LEU A 192 -1.79 -14.89 0.91
CA LEU A 192 -0.49 -14.72 1.56
C LEU A 192 -0.14 -15.93 2.44
N ALA A 193 -1.07 -16.36 3.30
CA ALA A 193 -0.88 -17.51 4.16
C ALA A 193 -0.63 -18.79 3.36
N LEU A 194 -1.41 -18.99 2.28
CA LEU A 194 -1.24 -20.13 1.38
C LEU A 194 0.13 -20.11 0.68
N CYS A 195 0.57 -18.96 0.18
CA CYS A 195 1.90 -18.83 -0.45
C CYS A 195 3.01 -19.18 0.54
N LEU A 196 2.94 -18.67 1.78
CA LEU A 196 3.93 -18.97 2.82
C LEU A 196 3.96 -20.45 3.20
N ALA A 197 2.79 -21.09 3.32
CA ALA A 197 2.68 -22.52 3.61
C ALA A 197 3.27 -23.37 2.47
N LEU A 198 2.99 -23.02 1.22
CA LEU A 198 3.53 -23.73 0.06
C LEU A 198 5.04 -23.52 -0.10
N ILE A 199 5.56 -22.32 0.14
CA ILE A 199 7.01 -22.07 0.13
C ILE A 199 7.67 -22.89 1.23
N TYR A 200 7.11 -22.92 2.44
CA TYR A 200 7.63 -23.74 3.53
C TYR A 200 7.70 -25.23 3.18
N ALA A 201 6.64 -25.77 2.56
CA ALA A 201 6.58 -27.17 2.14
C ALA A 201 7.59 -27.49 1.03
N LEU A 202 7.74 -26.58 0.05
CA LEU A 202 8.62 -26.78 -1.11
C LEU A 202 10.10 -26.49 -0.82
N ASN A 203 10.40 -25.66 0.18
CA ASN A 203 11.77 -25.34 0.57
C ASN A 203 12.32 -26.40 1.53
N THR A 204 12.50 -27.62 1.04
CA THR A 204 13.13 -28.72 1.78
C THR A 204 14.64 -28.57 1.87
N ASP A 205 15.25 -29.25 2.84
CA ASP A 205 16.72 -29.26 3.00
C ASP A 205 17.40 -29.86 1.75
N GLU A 206 16.82 -30.93 1.19
CA GLU A 206 17.26 -31.51 -0.09
C GLU A 206 17.24 -30.51 -1.25
N ALA A 207 16.18 -29.70 -1.36
CA ALA A 207 16.06 -28.69 -2.40
C ALA A 207 17.13 -27.60 -2.24
N ARG A 208 17.44 -27.20 -0.99
CA ARG A 208 18.51 -26.25 -0.68
C ARG A 208 19.89 -26.82 -1.03
N GLU A 209 20.19 -28.05 -0.64
CA GLU A 209 21.46 -28.70 -0.95
C GLU A 209 21.67 -28.89 -2.45
N ALA A 210 20.61 -29.23 -3.19
CA ALA A 210 20.66 -29.32 -4.65
C ALA A 210 20.93 -27.96 -5.30
N TYR A 211 20.35 -26.88 -4.77
CA TYR A 211 20.60 -25.52 -5.23
C TYR A 211 22.04 -25.06 -4.95
N GLU A 212 22.55 -25.26 -3.74
CA GLU A 212 23.93 -24.89 -3.38
C GLU A 212 24.96 -25.63 -4.24
N ARG A 213 24.74 -26.93 -4.51
CA ARG A 213 25.60 -27.69 -5.44
C ARG A 213 25.60 -27.11 -6.85
N LYS A 214 24.42 -26.72 -7.38
CA LYS A 214 24.33 -26.08 -8.70
C LYS A 214 24.99 -24.71 -8.72
N LYS A 215 24.82 -23.92 -7.65
CA LYS A 215 25.41 -22.59 -7.50
C LYS A 215 26.94 -22.66 -7.46
N GLN A 216 27.52 -23.52 -6.63
CA GLN A 216 28.96 -23.74 -6.56
C GLN A 216 29.54 -24.22 -7.90
N LYS A 217 28.85 -25.12 -8.61
CA LYS A 217 29.27 -25.56 -9.96
C LYS A 217 29.27 -24.39 -10.95
N GLY A 218 28.26 -23.52 -10.90
CA GLY A 218 28.20 -22.31 -11.73
C GLY A 218 29.35 -21.34 -11.43
N GLU A 219 29.62 -21.06 -10.16
CA GLU A 219 30.72 -20.18 -9.72
C GLU A 219 32.10 -20.71 -10.13
N ASN A 220 32.33 -22.02 -9.99
CA ASN A 220 33.58 -22.65 -10.41
C ASN A 220 33.76 -22.62 -11.94
N THR A 221 32.67 -22.74 -12.71
CA THR A 221 32.72 -22.65 -14.18
C THR A 221 33.00 -21.21 -14.62
N ALA A 222 32.39 -20.22 -13.97
CA ALA A 222 32.65 -18.80 -14.25
C ALA A 222 34.12 -18.42 -13.95
N ARG A 223 34.64 -18.81 -12.77
CA ARG A 223 36.05 -18.60 -12.41
C ARG A 223 37.03 -19.29 -13.36
N SER A 224 36.68 -20.50 -13.82
CA SER A 224 37.46 -21.24 -14.82
C SER A 224 37.51 -20.52 -16.18
N MET A 225 36.42 -19.86 -16.58
CA MET A 225 36.40 -19.08 -17.81
C MET A 225 37.25 -17.81 -17.65
N GLU A 226 37.08 -17.05 -16.56
CA GLU A 226 37.89 -15.85 -16.28
C GLU A 226 39.39 -16.16 -16.28
N THR A 227 39.83 -17.23 -15.62
CA THR A 227 41.26 -17.63 -15.62
C THR A 227 41.76 -18.03 -17.00
N LYS A 228 40.93 -18.61 -17.87
CA LYS A 228 41.30 -18.90 -19.27
C LYS A 228 41.39 -17.64 -20.13
N TYR A 229 40.55 -16.64 -19.90
CA TYR A 229 40.60 -15.36 -20.60
C TYR A 229 41.79 -14.49 -20.16
N PHE A 230 42.18 -14.52 -18.89
CA PHE A 230 43.33 -13.78 -18.38
C PHE A 230 44.69 -14.42 -18.70
N LYS A 231 44.77 -15.74 -18.91
CA LYS A 231 46.01 -16.42 -19.37
C LYS A 231 46.32 -16.23 -20.86
N LYS A 232 45.42 -15.60 -21.63
CA LYS A 232 45.51 -15.42 -23.09
C LYS A 232 45.89 -13.98 -23.50
N ARG A 233 46.13 -13.10 -22.54
CA ARG A 233 46.79 -11.80 -22.72
C ARG A 233 48.22 -11.89 -22.19
#